data_AF-A0A3G4W0R0-F1
#
_entry.id   AF-A0A3G4W0R0-F1
#
_cell.length_a   1.000
_cell.length_b   1.000
_cell.length_c   1.000
_cell.angle_alpha   90.00
_cell.angle_beta   90.00
_cell.angle_gamma   90.00
#
_symmetry.space_group_name_H-M   'P 1'
#
loop_
_entity.id
_entity.type
_entity.pdbx_description
1 polymer ?
#
loop_
_entity_poly.entity_id
_entity_poly.type
_entity_poly.pdbx_seq_one_letter_code
_entity_poly.pdbx_strand_id
1 'polypeptide(L)' 'MDGRVLPILLGPTGHPPKWYEIPVPTPDGGPPTVLLYERVPAGHSKRLHLQKGWKYAYAPSGQKPRIRWPWTKPQPPA' A
#
# COMPACT_ATOMS: atom_id res chain seq x y z
N MET A 1 -12.66 -0.18 6.64
CA MET A 1 -12.70 1.00 7.52
C MET A 1 -14.16 1.31 7.76
N ASP A 2 -14.67 1.21 8.99
CA ASP A 2 -16.09 1.46 9.34
C ASP A 2 -17.14 0.76 8.45
N GLY A 3 -16.82 -0.43 7.90
CA GLY A 3 -17.67 -1.14 6.93
C GLY A 3 -17.67 -0.60 5.49
N ARG A 4 -16.89 0.45 5.20
CA ARG A 4 -16.79 1.06 3.86
C ARG A 4 -15.87 0.26 2.94
N VAL A 5 -16.33 0.08 1.71
CA VAL A 5 -15.61 -0.54 0.60
C VAL A 5 -15.18 0.58 -0.35
N LEU A 6 -13.89 0.63 -0.69
CA LEU A 6 -13.34 1.62 -1.60
C LEU A 6 -13.05 0.93 -2.94
N PRO A 7 -13.67 1.36 -4.06
CA PRO A 7 -13.34 0.83 -5.37
C PRO A 7 -11.89 1.21 -5.70
N ILE A 8 -11.09 0.20 -6.01
CA ILE A 8 -9.68 0.37 -6.35
C ILE A 8 -9.55 0.29 -7.87
N LEU A 9 -8.89 1.29 -8.46
CA LEU A 9 -8.47 1.25 -9.86
C LEU A 9 -7.43 0.14 -10.04
N LEU A 10 -7.79 -0.87 -10.84
CA LEU A 10 -6.89 -1.95 -11.23
C LEU A 10 -6.07 -1.48 -12.43
N GLY A 11 -4.78 -1.86 -12.45
CA GLY A 11 -3.94 -1.63 -13.62
C GLY A 11 -4.31 -2.54 -14.80
N PRO A 12 -3.62 -2.41 -15.95
CA PRO A 12 -3.87 -3.21 -17.15
C PRO A 12 -3.84 -4.72 -16.92
N THR A 13 -3.07 -5.17 -15.91
CA THR A 13 -2.94 -6.57 -15.54
C THR A 13 -4.07 -7.06 -14.61
N GLY A 14 -5.06 -6.24 -14.30
CA GLY A 14 -6.11 -6.55 -13.32
C GLY A 14 -5.59 -6.66 -11.88
N HIS A 15 -4.30 -6.41 -11.66
CA HIS A 15 -3.69 -6.54 -10.34
C HIS A 15 -3.92 -5.25 -9.54
N PRO A 16 -4.35 -5.38 -8.27
CA PRO A 16 -4.43 -4.24 -7.36
C PRO A 16 -3.04 -3.59 -7.21
N PRO A 17 -2.92 -2.26 -7.12
CA PRO A 17 -1.63 -1.58 -6.99
C PRO A 17 -0.87 -2.04 -5.74
N LYS A 18 0.47 -2.08 -5.79
CA LYS A 18 1.28 -2.50 -4.63
C LYS A 18 1.07 -1.59 -3.41
N TRP A 19 0.90 -0.29 -3.66
CA TRP A 19 0.70 0.71 -2.63
C TRP A 19 -0.58 1.47 -2.90
N TYR A 20 -1.35 1.73 -1.86
CA TYR A 20 -2.58 2.50 -1.95
C TYR A 20 -2.65 3.56 -0.85
N GLU A 21 -3.09 4.76 -1.21
CA GLU A 21 -3.16 5.93 -0.33
C GLU A 21 -4.63 6.29 -0.12
N ILE A 22 -5.07 6.31 1.14
CA ILE A 22 -6.44 6.69 1.52
C ILE A 22 -6.37 8.05 2.21
N PRO A 23 -6.89 9.13 1.61
CA PRO A 23 -7.07 10.38 2.32
C PRO A 23 -8.21 10.22 3.33
N VAL A 24 -7.88 10.30 4.62
CA VAL A 24 -8.86 10.33 5.70
C VAL A 24 -9.13 11.79 6.04
N PRO A 25 -10.38 12.29 5.90
CA PRO A 25 -10.71 13.65 6.27
C PRO A 25 -10.49 13.85 7.77
N THR A 26 -9.78 14.91 8.14
CA THR A 26 -9.62 15.29 9.54
C THR A 26 -10.92 15.93 10.07
N PRO A 27 -11.33 15.66 11.31
CA PRO A 27 -12.55 16.20 11.90
C PRO A 27 -12.63 17.74 11.84
N ASP A 28 -11.49 18.41 12.02
CA ASP A 28 -11.38 19.88 12.08
C ASP A 28 -11.22 20.57 10.71
N GLY A 29 -11.42 19.85 9.60
CA GLY A 29 -11.33 20.44 8.25
C GLY A 29 -9.91 20.79 7.78
N GLY A 30 -8.88 20.31 8.49
CA GLY A 30 -7.48 20.39 8.08
C GLY A 30 -7.12 19.50 6.86
N PRO A 31 -5.85 19.53 6.43
CA PRO A 31 -5.38 18.67 5.35
C PRO A 31 -5.59 17.19 5.70
N PRO A 32 -6.07 16.35 4.75
CA PRO A 32 -6.42 14.97 5.04
C PRO A 32 -5.19 14.15 5.43
N THR A 33 -5.35 13.26 6.41
CA THR A 33 -4.31 12.29 6.77
C THR A 33 -4.30 11.18 5.74
N VAL A 34 -3.20 11.04 5.01
CA VAL A 34 -3.05 9.97 4.02
C VAL A 34 -2.57 8.68 4.71
N LEU A 35 -3.42 7.67 4.76
CA LEU A 35 -3.05 6.34 5.24
C LEU A 35 -2.49 5.52 4.07
N LEU A 36 -1.28 5.01 4.24
CA LEU A 36 -0.62 4.16 3.25
C LEU A 36 -0.89 2.68 3.55
N TYR A 37 -1.20 1.92 2.51
CA TYR A 37 -1.43 0.48 2.59
C TYR A 37 -0.53 -0.27 1.60
N GLU A 38 0.08 -1.36 2.04
CA GLU A 38 0.87 -2.27 1.20
C GLU A 38 0.08 -3.53 0.84
N ARG A 39 0.14 -3.93 -0.42
CA ARG A 39 -0.35 -5.23 -0.89
C ARG A 39 0.60 -6.35 -0.45
N VAL A 40 0.17 -7.14 0.52
CA VAL A 40 0.91 -8.28 1.07
C VAL A 40 0.22 -9.61 0.78
N PRO A 41 0.95 -10.74 0.74
CA PRO A 41 0.35 -12.07 0.70
C PRO A 41 -0.67 -12.25 1.83
N ALA A 42 -1.87 -12.72 1.48
CA ALA A 42 -2.87 -13.08 2.50
C ALA A 42 -2.43 -14.29 3.33
N GLY A 43 -1.63 -15.16 2.72
CA GLY A 43 -1.03 -16.34 3.33
C GLY A 43 -0.45 -17.28 2.27
N HIS A 44 0.18 -18.34 2.72
CA HIS A 44 0.78 -19.37 1.86
C HIS A 44 0.15 -20.74 2.12
N SER A 45 0.14 -21.61 1.10
CA SER A 45 -0.25 -23.02 1.26
C SER A 45 0.80 -23.80 2.06
N LYS A 46 0.35 -24.76 2.89
CA LYS A 46 1.24 -25.44 3.85
C LYS A 46 2.31 -26.30 3.17
N ARG A 47 1.96 -26.98 2.07
CA ARG A 47 2.86 -27.94 1.40
C ARG A 47 3.72 -27.33 0.30
N LEU A 48 3.15 -26.43 -0.50
CA LEU A 48 3.79 -25.92 -1.72
C LEU A 48 4.23 -24.46 -1.59
N HIS A 49 3.97 -23.81 -0.44
CA HIS A 49 4.22 -22.39 -0.22
C HIS A 49 3.58 -21.46 -1.28
N LEU A 50 2.59 -21.94 -2.04
CA LEU A 50 1.86 -21.13 -3.01
C LEU A 50 1.06 -20.02 -2.32
N GLN A 51 1.15 -18.81 -2.86
CA GLN A 51 0.44 -17.64 -2.36
C GLN A 51 -1.08 -17.80 -2.55
N LYS A 52 -1.86 -17.61 -1.48
CA LYS A 52 -3.32 -17.80 -1.48
C LYS A 52 -4.15 -16.57 -1.89
N GLY A 53 -3.49 -15.49 -2.27
CA GLY A 53 -4.13 -14.22 -2.60
C GLY A 53 -3.43 -13.04 -1.93
N TRP A 54 -4.08 -11.88 -1.98
CA TRP A 54 -3.53 -10.61 -1.53
C TRP A 54 -4.44 -9.98 -0.48
N LYS A 55 -3.84 -9.25 0.44
CA LYS A 55 -4.53 -8.33 1.35
C LYS A 55 -3.76 -7.02 1.41
N TYR A 56 -4.42 -5.95 1.84
CA TYR A 56 -3.75 -4.69 2.11
C TYR A 56 -3.47 -4.56 3.60
N ALA A 57 -2.20 -4.39 3.96
CA ALA A 57 -1.76 -4.14 5.33
C ALA A 57 -1.48 -2.63 5.49
N TYR A 58 -1.91 -2.06 6.61
CA TYR A 58 -1.62 -0.68 6.95
C TYR A 58 -0.11 -0.50 7.18
N ALA A 59 0.48 0.50 6.53
CA ALA A 59 1.87 0.88 6.68
C ALA A 59 1.98 2.08 7.64
N PRO A 60 2.29 1.87 8.94
CA PRO A 60 2.25 2.91 9.96
C PRO A 60 3.27 4.03 9.75
N SER A 61 4.33 3.77 8.95
CA SER A 61 5.31 4.78 8.59
C SER A 61 4.77 5.83 7.61
N GLY A 62 3.67 5.54 6.90
CA GLY A 62 3.13 6.42 5.84
C GLY A 62 4.08 6.61 4.64
N GLN A 63 5.24 5.93 4.62
CA GLN A 63 6.28 6.12 3.61
C GLN A 63 6.43 4.90 2.73
N LYS A 64 6.43 5.11 1.41
CA LYS A 64 6.78 4.09 0.43
C LYS A 64 8.27 3.76 0.54
N PRO A 65 8.67 2.49 0.55
CA PRO A 65 10.08 2.14 0.59
C PRO A 65 10.77 2.65 -0.68
N ARG A 66 11.97 3.20 -0.50
CA ARG A 66 12.78 3.68 -1.62
C ARG A 66 13.13 2.51 -2.53
N ILE A 67 12.96 2.72 -3.84
CA ILE A 67 13.33 1.71 -4.82
C ILE A 67 14.86 1.56 -4.80
N ARG A 68 15.35 0.32 -4.72
CA ARG A 68 16.78 0.01 -4.65
C ARG A 68 17.30 -0.42 -6.02
N TRP A 69 17.28 0.48 -7.00
CA TRP A 69 17.96 0.24 -8.27
C TRP A 69 19.42 0.69 -8.17
N PRO A 70 20.37 0.05 -8.89
CA PRO A 70 21.76 0.47 -8.87
C PRO A 70 21.99 1.87 -9.47
N TRP A 71 21.01 2.40 -10.21
CA TRP A 71 21.01 3.77 -10.75
C TRP A 71 20.06 4.72 -10.00
N THR A 72 19.54 4.33 -8.83
CA THR A 72 18.76 5.25 -8.00
C THR A 72 19.70 6.29 -7.40
N LYS A 73 19.50 7.57 -7.75
CA LYS A 73 20.28 8.68 -7.16
C LYS A 73 20.09 8.71 -5.64
N PRO A 74 21.16 8.84 -4.84
CA PRO A 74 21.03 9.04 -3.40
C PRO A 74 20.33 10.36 -3.11
N GLN A 75 19.56 10.39 -2.03
CA GLN A 75 18.90 11.61 -1.56
C GLN A 75 19.97 12.55 -1.00
N PRO A 76 20.00 13.84 -1.41
CA PRO A 76 20.92 14.81 -0.84
C PRO A 76 20.73 14.91 0.68
N PRO A 77 21.81 15.03 1.47
CA PRO A 77 21.69 15.38 2.88
C PRO A 77 21.02 16.77 3.01
N ALA A 78 20.21 16.93 4.05
CA ALA A 78 19.53 18.17 4.40
C ALA A 78 20.50 19.22 4.96
#